data_AF-A0A418X4S3-F1
#
_entry.id   AF-A0A418X4S3-F1
#
_cell.length_a   1.000
_cell.length_b   1.000
_cell.length_c   1.000
_cell.angle_alpha   90.00
_cell.angle_beta   90.00
_cell.angle_gamma   90.00
#
_symmetry.space_group_name_H-M   'P 1'
#
loop_
_entity.id
_entity.type
_entity.pdbx_description
1 polymer ?
#
loop_
_entity_poly.entity_id
_entity_poly.type
_entity_poly.pdbx_seq_one_letter_code
_entity_poly.pdbx_strand_id
1 'polypeptide(L)'
;MPSTPSMPASQRVVQICLFLVAAIAIFGGTLQMYLGEPQVSARLDNVHRFMAGIYLSTGLISLWAAITVRQQGTLVYLLALGVLFAGIGRLVSISQVGLPEPAAVWLGYLIPELLLPAVIVLAHRATNRDASRVAA
;
A
#
# COMPACT_ATOMS: atom_id res chain seq x y z
N MET A 1 -13.02 -25.51 -24.08
CA MET A 1 -12.16 -24.51 -23.42
C MET A 1 -12.29 -24.73 -21.92
N PRO A 2 -11.22 -25.08 -21.18
CA PRO A 2 -11.31 -25.23 -19.74
C PRO A 2 -11.72 -23.89 -19.14
N SER A 3 -12.84 -23.87 -18.42
CA SER A 3 -13.31 -22.72 -17.66
C SER A 3 -12.27 -22.37 -16.62
N THR A 4 -11.59 -21.23 -16.79
CA THR A 4 -10.73 -20.69 -15.72
C THR A 4 -11.54 -20.62 -14.43
N PRO A 5 -11.10 -21.25 -13.33
CA PRO A 5 -11.83 -21.17 -12.08
C PRO A 5 -11.99 -19.71 -11.68
N SER A 6 -13.22 -19.36 -11.28
CA SER A 6 -13.55 -18.03 -10.77
C SER A 6 -12.62 -17.67 -9.62
N MET A 7 -12.05 -16.47 -9.63
CA MET A 7 -11.16 -16.02 -8.56
C MET A 7 -11.91 -16.05 -7.21
N PRO A 8 -11.33 -16.66 -6.15
CA PRO A 8 -11.91 -16.62 -4.81
C PRO A 8 -12.17 -15.18 -4.35
N ALA A 9 -13.27 -14.95 -3.65
CA ALA A 9 -13.66 -13.60 -3.20
C ALA A 9 -12.57 -12.95 -2.32
N SER A 10 -11.92 -13.73 -1.45
CA SER A 10 -10.80 -13.29 -0.61
C SER A 10 -9.60 -12.81 -1.43
N GLN A 11 -9.28 -13.48 -2.54
CA GLN A 11 -8.21 -13.07 -3.44
C GLN A 11 -8.58 -11.80 -4.21
N ARG A 12 -9.86 -11.64 -4.57
CA ARG A 12 -10.37 -10.40 -5.18
C ARG A 12 -10.25 -9.22 -4.22
N VAL A 13 -10.49 -9.42 -2.93
CA VAL A 13 -10.30 -8.39 -1.89
C VAL A 13 -8.83 -7.95 -1.85
N VAL A 14 -7.88 -8.90 -1.80
CA VAL A 14 -6.43 -8.59 -1.85
C VAL A 14 -6.08 -7.78 -3.09
N GLN A 15 -6.59 -8.20 -4.26
CA GLN A 15 -6.37 -7.50 -5.53
C GLN A 15 -6.87 -6.04 -5.48
N ILE A 16 -8.08 -5.81 -4.97
CA ILE A 16 -8.66 -4.46 -4.83
C ILE A 16 -7.81 -3.62 -3.87
N CYS A 17 -7.42 -4.17 -2.71
CA CYS A 17 -6.56 -3.47 -1.76
C CYS A 17 -5.22 -3.06 -2.38
N LEU A 18 -4.58 -3.94 -3.16
CA LEU A 18 -3.33 -3.61 -3.85
C LEU A 18 -3.51 -2.54 -4.92
N PHE A 19 -4.63 -2.53 -5.66
CA PHE A 19 -4.95 -1.45 -6.58
C PHE A 19 -5.16 -0.10 -5.86
N LEU A 20 -5.81 -0.10 -4.69
CA LEU A 20 -5.97 1.11 -3.88
C LEU A 20 -4.61 1.62 -3.39
N VAL A 21 -3.75 0.74 -2.87
CA VAL A 21 -2.37 1.11 -2.49
C VAL A 21 -1.61 1.67 -3.68
N ALA A 22 -1.70 1.02 -4.83
CA ALA A 22 -1.04 1.47 -6.07
C ALA A 22 -1.51 2.85 -6.48
N ALA A 23 -2.83 3.11 -6.49
CA ALA A 23 -3.37 4.41 -6.84
C ALA A 23 -2.86 5.49 -5.88
N ILE A 24 -2.99 5.29 -4.57
CA ILE A 24 -2.56 6.28 -3.56
C ILE A 24 -1.06 6.58 -3.71
N ALA A 25 -0.23 5.55 -3.87
CA ALA A 25 1.21 5.70 -3.97
C ALA A 25 1.68 6.31 -5.30
N ILE A 26 1.04 5.97 -6.42
CA ILE A 26 1.36 6.57 -7.72
C ILE A 26 0.97 8.05 -7.75
N PHE A 27 -0.28 8.38 -7.36
CA PHE A 27 -0.73 9.76 -7.35
C PHE A 27 0.01 10.59 -6.29
N GLY A 28 0.11 10.07 -5.06
CA GLY A 28 0.81 10.74 -3.97
C GLY A 28 2.30 10.91 -4.23
N GLY A 29 2.98 9.86 -4.70
CA GLY A 29 4.41 9.90 -5.04
C GLY A 29 4.72 10.83 -6.20
N THR A 30 3.90 10.82 -7.26
CA THR A 30 4.08 11.73 -8.40
C THR A 30 3.88 13.19 -7.97
N LEU A 31 2.85 13.46 -7.17
CA LEU A 31 2.57 14.81 -6.68
C LEU A 31 3.69 15.34 -5.78
N GLN A 32 4.16 14.53 -4.82
CA GLN A 32 5.28 14.88 -3.94
C GLN A 32 6.59 15.06 -4.72
N MET A 33 6.81 14.23 -5.75
CA MET A 33 7.97 14.38 -6.64
C MET A 33 7.93 15.69 -7.41
N TYR A 34 6.75 16.13 -7.86
CA TYR A 34 6.59 17.37 -8.61
C TYR A 34 6.71 18.61 -7.71
N LEU A 35 5.93 18.66 -6.63
CA LEU A 35 5.87 19.81 -5.72
C LEU A 35 7.14 19.98 -4.89
N GLY A 36 7.77 18.88 -4.46
CA GLY A 36 8.91 18.93 -3.54
C GLY A 36 8.51 19.34 -2.12
N GLU A 37 9.51 19.58 -1.29
CA GLU A 37 9.29 20.01 0.11
C GLU A 37 9.03 21.53 0.17
N PRO A 38 7.85 21.99 0.67
CA PRO A 38 7.58 23.41 0.87
C PRO A 38 8.61 24.17 1.73
N GLN A 39 9.36 23.51 2.62
CA GLN A 39 10.45 24.14 3.37
C GLN A 39 11.81 24.07 2.65
N VAL A 40 12.31 25.25 2.27
CA VAL A 40 13.26 25.51 1.17
C VAL A 40 14.75 25.12 1.43
N SER A 41 15.06 24.21 2.36
CA SER A 41 16.44 23.73 2.43
C SER A 41 16.67 22.69 1.32
N ALA A 42 17.70 22.90 0.49
CA ALA A 42 18.04 21.97 -0.59
C ALA A 42 18.24 20.52 -0.09
N ARG A 43 18.72 20.36 1.16
CA ARG A 43 18.87 19.05 1.81
C ARG A 43 17.52 18.36 2.06
N LEU A 44 16.53 19.09 2.57
CA LEU A 44 15.20 18.54 2.86
C LEU A 44 14.44 18.24 1.56
N ASP A 45 14.47 19.14 0.57
CA ASP A 45 13.82 18.91 -0.73
C ASP A 45 14.41 17.69 -1.46
N ASN A 46 15.74 17.54 -1.44
CA ASN A 46 16.39 16.39 -2.07
C ASN A 46 15.94 15.06 -1.45
N VAL A 47 15.90 14.98 -0.11
CA VAL A 47 15.42 13.78 0.61
C VAL A 47 13.93 13.55 0.37
N HIS A 48 13.12 14.61 0.35
CA HIS A 48 11.68 14.53 0.11
C HIS A 48 11.39 13.96 -1.28
N ARG A 49 12.02 14.49 -2.34
CA ARG A 49 11.85 13.99 -3.72
C ARG A 49 12.37 12.56 -3.87
N PHE A 50 13.48 12.21 -3.20
CA PHE A 50 13.96 10.83 -3.18
C PHE A 50 12.93 9.88 -2.56
N MET A 51 12.36 10.22 -1.40
CA MET A 51 11.30 9.45 -0.75
C MET A 51 10.04 9.37 -1.63
N ALA A 52 9.66 10.46 -2.30
CA ALA A 52 8.55 10.47 -3.25
C ALA A 52 8.78 9.49 -4.42
N GLY A 53 10.02 9.35 -4.89
CA GLY A 53 10.41 8.38 -5.91
C GLY A 53 10.29 6.92 -5.46
N ILE A 54 10.70 6.64 -4.21
CA ILE A 54 10.49 5.32 -3.60
C ILE A 54 9.00 5.02 -3.44
N TYR A 55 8.21 6.03 -3.03
CA TYR A 55 6.77 5.89 -2.86
C TYR A 55 6.07 5.59 -4.19
N LEU A 56 6.40 6.34 -5.25
CA LEU A 56 5.92 6.09 -6.61
C LEU A 56 6.29 4.67 -7.09
N SER A 57 7.54 4.25 -6.87
CA SER A 57 8.02 2.91 -7.26
C SER A 57 7.25 1.81 -6.52
N THR A 58 6.98 2.00 -5.23
CA THR A 58 6.15 1.07 -4.43
C THR A 58 4.73 0.97 -5.00
N GLY A 59 4.18 2.08 -5.52
CA GLY A 59 2.90 2.08 -6.22
C GLY A 59 2.90 1.24 -7.49
N LEU A 60 3.95 1.34 -8.31
CA LEU A 60 4.11 0.52 -9.52
C LEU A 60 4.27 -0.97 -9.20
N ILE A 61 5.04 -1.31 -8.15
CA ILE A 61 5.18 -2.69 -7.68
C ILE A 61 3.84 -3.23 -7.18
N SER A 62 3.07 -2.40 -6.46
CA SER A 62 1.73 -2.77 -5.97
C SER A 62 0.75 -2.98 -7.12
N LEU A 63 0.81 -2.16 -8.17
CA LEU A 63 0.02 -2.31 -9.39
C LEU A 63 0.32 -3.65 -10.07
N TRP A 64 1.61 -3.95 -10.25
CA TRP A 64 2.06 -5.21 -10.83
C TRP A 64 1.61 -6.41 -9.98
N ALA A 65 1.75 -6.33 -8.67
CA ALA A 65 1.31 -7.37 -7.75
C ALA A 65 -0.22 -7.56 -7.79
N ALA A 66 -1.00 -6.49 -7.97
CA ALA A 66 -2.46 -6.57 -8.13
C ALA A 66 -2.85 -7.30 -9.44
N ILE A 67 -2.16 -7.01 -10.53
CA ILE A 67 -2.37 -7.66 -11.83
C ILE A 67 -1.99 -9.15 -11.77
N THR A 68 -0.88 -9.46 -11.09
CA THR A 68 -0.30 -10.81 -10.99
C THR A 68 -0.62 -11.53 -9.68
N VAL A 69 -1.68 -11.14 -8.98
CA VAL A 69 -2.01 -11.59 -7.60
C VAL A 69 -2.11 -13.11 -7.42
N ARG A 70 -2.34 -13.87 -8.50
CA ARG A 70 -2.37 -15.35 -8.48
C ARG A 70 -1.00 -16.00 -8.32
N GLN A 71 0.07 -15.27 -8.63
CA GLN A 71 1.45 -15.76 -8.63
C GLN A 71 2.25 -15.19 -7.46
N GLN A 72 1.75 -14.13 -6.83
CA GLN A 72 2.46 -13.34 -5.83
C GLN A 72 1.96 -13.67 -4.43
N GLY A 73 2.55 -14.66 -3.77
CA GLY A 73 2.25 -15.00 -2.37
C GLY A 73 3.01 -14.10 -1.39
N THR A 74 4.32 -14.30 -1.27
CA THR A 74 5.18 -13.57 -0.31
C THR A 74 5.22 -12.06 -0.57
N LEU A 75 5.23 -11.64 -1.83
CA LEU A 75 5.28 -10.23 -2.20
C LEU A 75 4.09 -9.44 -1.63
N VAL A 76 2.90 -10.04 -1.60
CA VAL A 76 1.70 -9.39 -1.04
C VAL A 76 1.86 -9.11 0.46
N TYR A 77 2.46 -10.03 1.21
CA TYR A 77 2.77 -9.82 2.62
C TYR A 77 3.84 -8.75 2.82
N LEU A 78 4.88 -8.73 1.99
CA LEU A 78 5.92 -7.70 2.06
C LEU A 78 5.38 -6.30 1.75
N LEU A 79 4.48 -6.19 0.76
CA LEU A 79 3.80 -4.92 0.46
C LEU A 79 2.88 -4.48 1.59
N ALA A 80 2.10 -5.40 2.16
CA ALA A 80 1.27 -5.10 3.34
C ALA A 80 2.12 -4.62 4.53
N LEU A 81 3.26 -5.27 4.78
CA LEU A 81 4.21 -4.87 5.82
C LEU A 81 4.80 -3.47 5.54
N GLY A 82 5.17 -3.18 4.29
CA GLY A 82 5.66 -1.86 3.89
C GLY A 82 4.63 -0.75 4.13
N VAL A 83 3.37 -0.99 3.78
CA VAL A 83 2.27 -0.04 4.04
C VAL A 83 2.04 0.16 5.54
N LEU A 84 2.16 -0.91 6.35
CA LEU A 84 2.07 -0.79 7.81
C LEU A 84 3.21 0.08 8.37
N PHE A 85 4.45 -0.11 7.92
CA PHE A 85 5.57 0.74 8.34
C PHE A 85 5.39 2.20 7.92
N ALA A 86 4.79 2.46 6.77
CA ALA A 86 4.44 3.82 6.38
C ALA A 86 3.43 4.45 7.36
N GLY A 87 2.37 3.71 7.73
CA GLY A 87 1.40 4.15 8.73
C GLY A 87 2.03 4.38 10.11
N ILE A 88 2.94 3.50 10.55
CA ILE A 88 3.71 3.69 11.79
C ILE A 88 4.56 4.96 11.72
N GLY A 89 5.23 5.22 10.58
CA GLY A 89 5.98 6.45 10.36
C GLY A 89 5.12 7.70 10.52
N ARG A 90 3.89 7.69 9.99
CA ARG A 90 2.92 8.77 10.21
C ARG A 90 2.51 8.92 11.67
N LEU A 91 2.26 7.81 12.39
CA LEU A 91 1.93 7.86 13.82
C LEU A 91 3.07 8.44 14.67
N VAL A 92 4.31 8.09 14.36
CA VAL A 92 5.49 8.65 15.03
C VAL A 92 5.62 10.14 14.74
N SER A 93 5.39 10.58 13.49
CA SER A 93 5.37 12.00 13.15
C SER A 93 4.29 12.74 13.94
N ILE A 94 3.06 12.23 13.95
CA ILE A 94 1.94 12.84 14.68
C ILE A 94 2.22 12.93 16.18
N SER A 95 2.87 11.93 16.77
CA SER A 95 3.17 11.93 18.21
C SER A 95 4.29 12.90 18.59
N GLN A 96 5.19 13.24 17.65
CA GLN A 96 6.33 14.12 17.90
C GLN A 96 6.07 15.58 17.53
N VAL A 97 5.44 15.82 16.38
CA VAL A 97 5.24 17.17 15.81
C VAL A 97 3.77 17.59 15.73
N GLY A 98 2.85 16.70 16.11
CA GLY A 98 1.41 16.97 16.11
C GLY A 98 0.72 16.61 14.79
N LEU A 99 -0.61 16.75 14.78
CA LEU A 99 -1.44 16.51 13.60
C LEU A 99 -1.25 17.63 12.58
N PRO A 100 -0.87 17.32 11.32
CA PRO A 100 -0.79 18.35 10.30
C PRO A 100 -2.20 18.83 9.89
N GLU A 101 -2.37 20.14 9.70
CA GLU A 101 -3.61 20.70 9.16
C GLU A 101 -3.60 20.69 7.61
N PRO A 102 -4.73 20.37 6.94
CA PRO A 102 -6.03 19.97 7.50
C PRO A 102 -6.06 18.51 7.95
N ALA A 103 -6.44 18.25 9.20
CA ALA A 103 -6.39 16.93 9.82
C ALA A 103 -7.16 15.84 9.04
N ALA A 104 -8.26 16.22 8.37
CA ALA A 104 -9.10 15.31 7.60
C ALA A 104 -8.34 14.61 6.45
N VAL A 105 -7.44 15.33 5.77
CA VAL A 105 -6.65 14.77 4.66
C VAL A 105 -5.65 13.75 5.18
N TRP A 106 -4.95 14.10 6.27
CA TRP A 106 -3.92 13.25 6.87
C TRP A 106 -4.50 12.01 7.55
N LEU A 107 -5.64 12.14 8.23
CA LEU A 107 -6.41 11.00 8.76
C LEU A 107 -6.95 10.12 7.62
N GLY A 108 -7.39 10.72 6.51
CA GLY A 108 -7.83 10.03 5.31
C GLY A 108 -6.75 9.14 4.69
N TYR A 109 -5.47 9.47 4.84
CA TYR A 109 -4.36 8.60 4.44
C TYR A 109 -3.98 7.58 5.51
N LEU A 110 -3.96 7.98 6.78
CA LEU A 110 -3.55 7.12 7.89
C LEU A 110 -4.49 5.92 8.08
N ILE A 111 -5.80 6.12 7.92
CA ILE A 111 -6.79 5.06 8.10
C ILE A 111 -6.57 3.91 7.10
N PRO A 112 -6.48 4.14 5.77
CA PRO A 112 -6.09 3.10 4.82
C PRO A 112 -4.73 2.45 5.11
N GLU A 113 -3.72 3.23 5.51
CA GLU A 113 -2.38 2.69 5.80
C GLU A 113 -2.36 1.72 6.99
N LEU A 114 -3.27 1.86 7.94
CA LEU A 114 -3.41 0.92 9.07
C LEU A 114 -4.39 -0.23 8.76
N LEU A 115 -5.48 0.05 8.06
CA LEU A 115 -6.52 -0.94 7.77
C LEU A 115 -6.16 -1.88 6.61
N LEU A 116 -5.60 -1.37 5.52
CA LEU A 116 -5.31 -2.17 4.32
C LEU A 116 -4.33 -3.32 4.61
N PRO A 117 -3.25 -3.15 5.38
CA PRO A 117 -2.37 -4.26 5.73
C PRO A 117 -3.10 -5.39 6.47
N ALA A 118 -3.95 -5.06 7.44
CA ALA A 118 -4.70 -6.04 8.20
C ALA A 118 -5.68 -6.81 7.30
N VAL A 119 -6.41 -6.09 6.44
CA VAL A 119 -7.36 -6.69 5.49
C VAL A 119 -6.62 -7.60 4.48
N ILE A 120 -5.50 -7.16 3.93
CA ILE A 120 -4.69 -7.94 2.99
C ILE A 120 -4.21 -9.24 3.65
N VAL A 121 -3.64 -9.17 4.86
CA VAL A 121 -3.13 -10.34 5.58
C VAL A 121 -4.26 -11.34 5.87
N LEU A 122 -5.40 -10.87 6.39
CA LEU A 122 -6.53 -11.75 6.73
C LEU A 122 -7.13 -12.41 5.49
N ALA A 123 -7.34 -11.64 4.41
CA ALA A 123 -7.90 -12.15 3.17
C ALA A 123 -6.93 -13.12 2.45
N HIS A 124 -5.64 -12.83 2.45
CA HIS A 124 -4.65 -13.73 1.86
C HIS A 124 -4.53 -15.04 2.63
N ARG A 125 -4.57 -15.00 3.98
CA ARG A 125 -4.60 -16.22 4.81
C ARG A 125 -5.86 -17.07 4.58
N ALA A 126 -7.03 -16.44 4.41
CA ALA A 126 -8.27 -17.16 4.10
C ALA A 126 -8.15 -17.91 2.75
N THR A 127 -7.61 -17.25 1.73
CA THR A 127 -7.39 -17.85 0.40
C THR A 127 -6.50 -19.09 0.47
N ASN A 128 -5.39 -19.03 1.21
CA ASN A 128 -4.46 -20.15 1.34
C ASN A 128 -5.05 -21.32 2.15
N ARG A 129 -5.92 -21.03 3.14
CA ARG A 129 -6.64 -22.07 3.89
C ARG A 129 -7.64 -22.81 3.01
N ASP A 130 -8.40 -22.10 2.20
CA ASP A 130 -9.38 -22.72 1.29
C ASP A 130 -8.68 -23.58 0.24
N ALA A 131 -7.55 -23.12 -0.31
CA ALA A 131 -6.73 -23.93 -1.21
C ALA A 131 -6.21 -25.22 -0.55
N SER A 132 -5.77 -25.16 0.71
CA SER A 132 -5.31 -26.35 1.44
C SER A 132 -6.43 -27.35 1.78
N ARG A 133 -7.67 -26.87 1.97
CA ARG A 133 -8.84 -27.72 2.23
C ARG A 133 -9.34 -28.47 1.00
N VAL A 134 -9.21 -27.88 -0.19
CA VAL A 134 -9.60 -28.51 -1.46
C VAL A 134 -8.58 -29.56 -1.91
N ALA A 135 -7.33 -29.46 -1.46
CA ALA A 135 -6.25 -30.38 -1.82
C ALA A 135 -6.12 -31.60 -0.89
N ALA A 136 -6.87 -31.66 0.21
CA ALA A 136 -6.91 -32.76 1.18
C ALA A 136 -8.14 -33.65 0.97
#